data_AF-A0A7V8FSX0-F1
#
_entry.id   AF-A0A7V8FSX0-F1
#
_cell.length_a   1.000
_cell.length_b   1.000
_cell.length_c   1.000
_cell.angle_alpha   90.00
_cell.angle_beta   90.00
_cell.angle_gamma   90.00
#
_symmetry.space_group_name_H-M   'P 1'
#
loop_
_entity.id
_entity.type
_entity.pdbx_description
1 polymer ?
#
loop_
_entity_poly.entity_id
_entity_poly.type
_entity_poly.pdbx_seq_one_letter_code
_entity_poly.pdbx_strand_id
1 'polypeptide(L)'
;MSQTANAHNHPNNNPQPSDADLQHLAWLERVLEPLKLTLLDSFAVTASTVTSIKTVRTQNEERKQREQSERWAKEREEHSARYRATRAANQAKKAAEQAEGAAA
;
A
#
# COMPACT_ATOMS: atom_id res chain seq x y z
N MET A 1 -3.41 -32.78 9.09
CA MET A 1 -3.54 -31.37 9.51
C MET A 1 -5.01 -31.02 9.50
N SER A 2 -5.53 -30.37 10.53
CA SER A 2 -6.93 -29.94 10.56
C SER A 2 -7.05 -28.54 9.98
N GLN A 3 -8.07 -28.34 9.13
CA GLN A 3 -8.34 -27.11 8.40
C GLN A 3 -9.66 -26.53 8.89
N THR A 4 -9.73 -25.21 9.01
CA THR A 4 -10.95 -24.50 9.40
C THR A 4 -11.20 -23.31 8.49
N ALA A 5 -12.46 -22.96 8.31
CA ALA A 5 -12.91 -21.73 7.67
C ALA A 5 -13.95 -21.07 8.56
N ASN A 6 -13.93 -19.74 8.61
CA ASN A 6 -14.92 -18.96 9.35
C ASN A 6 -15.85 -18.27 8.34
N ALA A 7 -17.14 -18.18 8.67
CA ALA A 7 -18.09 -17.39 7.90
C ALA A 7 -19.06 -16.70 8.85
N HIS A 8 -19.40 -15.45 8.56
CA HIS A 8 -20.42 -14.73 9.30
C HIS A 8 -21.30 -13.91 8.37
N ASN A 9 -22.53 -13.66 8.82
CA ASN A 9 -23.54 -12.95 8.05
C ASN A 9 -23.36 -11.44 8.20
N HIS A 10 -23.50 -10.70 7.10
CA HIS A 10 -23.73 -9.26 7.04
C HIS A 10 -25.21 -8.97 6.73
N PRO A 11 -26.06 -8.75 7.76
CA PRO A 11 -27.52 -8.62 7.56
C PRO A 11 -27.93 -7.35 6.80
N ASN A 12 -27.05 -6.35 6.78
CA ASN A 12 -27.24 -5.12 6.01
C ASN A 12 -26.97 -5.32 4.50
N ASN A 13 -26.69 -6.55 4.07
CA ASN A 13 -26.41 -6.92 2.69
C ASN A 13 -25.19 -6.19 2.09
N ASN A 14 -24.29 -5.65 2.92
CA ASN A 14 -23.02 -5.09 2.48
C ASN A 14 -21.96 -6.20 2.44
N PRO A 15 -21.45 -6.61 1.26
CA PRO A 15 -20.50 -7.71 1.16
C PRO A 15 -19.05 -7.29 1.51
N GLN A 16 -18.82 -6.01 1.79
CA GLN A 16 -17.48 -5.50 2.10
C GLN A 16 -17.13 -5.75 3.58
N PRO A 17 -15.99 -6.40 3.86
CA PRO A 17 -15.49 -6.54 5.23
C PRO A 17 -15.22 -5.18 5.86
N SER A 18 -15.65 -5.03 7.11
CA SER A 18 -15.30 -3.90 7.97
C SER A 18 -13.88 -4.05 8.53
N ASP A 19 -13.37 -2.98 9.15
CA ASP A 19 -12.09 -3.05 9.86
C ASP A 19 -12.11 -4.08 11.01
N ALA A 20 -13.26 -4.29 11.64
CA ALA A 20 -13.42 -5.30 12.68
C ALA A 20 -13.25 -6.72 12.12
N ASP A 21 -13.74 -6.98 10.90
CA ASP A 21 -13.61 -8.28 10.23
C ASP A 21 -12.15 -8.59 9.89
N LEU A 22 -11.41 -7.57 9.45
CA LEU A 22 -9.97 -7.66 9.17
C LEU A 22 -9.16 -7.90 10.45
N GLN A 23 -9.50 -7.22 11.54
CA GLN A 23 -8.85 -7.42 12.85
C GLN A 23 -9.16 -8.81 13.42
N HIS A 24 -10.41 -9.26 13.30
CA HIS A 24 -10.81 -10.59 13.74
C HIS A 24 -10.12 -11.69 12.93
N LEU A 25 -9.97 -11.53 11.62
CA LEU A 25 -9.16 -12.44 10.78
C LEU A 25 -7.71 -12.53 11.30
N ALA A 26 -7.06 -11.39 11.54
CA ALA A 26 -5.68 -11.37 12.05
C ALA A 26 -5.56 -12.03 13.44
N TRP A 27 -6.56 -11.82 14.30
CA TRP A 27 -6.63 -12.48 15.60
C TRP A 27 -6.79 -14.00 15.46
N LEU A 28 -7.69 -14.47 14.60
CA LEU A 28 -7.90 -15.90 14.34
C LEU A 28 -6.62 -16.57 13.82
N GLU A 29 -5.95 -15.97 12.85
CA GLU A 29 -4.69 -16.50 12.30
C GLU A 29 -3.64 -16.68 13.41
N ARG A 30 -3.51 -15.71 14.32
CA ARG A 30 -2.58 -15.76 15.45
C ARG A 30 -2.95 -16.79 16.52
N VAL A 31 -4.24 -16.96 16.80
CA VAL A 31 -4.72 -17.90 17.84
C VAL A 31 -4.68 -19.35 17.36
N LEU A 32 -4.84 -19.58 16.05
CA LEU A 32 -4.82 -20.92 15.46
C LEU A 32 -3.41 -21.45 15.23
N GLU A 33 -2.41 -20.56 15.13
CA GLU A 33 -1.01 -20.93 14.90
C GLU A 33 -0.44 -21.91 15.95
N PRO A 34 -0.55 -21.68 17.28
CA PRO A 34 -0.06 -22.63 18.29
C PRO A 34 -0.77 -24.00 18.24
N LEU A 35 -2.01 -24.02 17.75
CA LEU A 35 -2.81 -25.24 17.60
C LEU A 35 -2.47 -26.02 16.33
N LYS A 36 -1.56 -25.50 15.48
CA LYS A 36 -1.23 -26.05 14.16
C LYS A 36 -2.48 -26.23 13.29
N LEU A 37 -3.45 -25.34 13.47
CA LEU A 37 -4.67 -25.28 12.67
C LEU A 37 -4.48 -24.23 11.59
N THR A 38 -4.71 -24.62 10.35
CA THR A 38 -4.67 -23.69 9.22
C THR A 38 -6.05 -23.09 9.03
N LEU A 39 -6.17 -21.77 9.22
CA LEU A 39 -7.33 -21.03 8.74
C LEU A 39 -7.21 -20.92 7.23
N LEU A 40 -8.10 -21.56 6.47
CA LEU A 40 -8.13 -21.45 5.02
C LEU A 40 -8.54 -20.04 4.62
N ASP A 41 -9.69 -19.59 5.12
CA ASP A 41 -10.24 -18.27 4.85
C ASP A 41 -11.27 -17.84 5.92
N SER A 42 -11.67 -16.58 5.85
CA SER A 42 -12.79 -16.00 6.59
C SER A 42 -13.72 -15.30 5.60
N PHE A 43 -15.02 -15.53 5.69
CA PHE A 43 -16.00 -15.03 4.72
C PHE A 43 -17.02 -14.09 5.36
N ALA A 44 -17.30 -12.97 4.67
CA ALA A 44 -18.50 -12.17 4.89
C ALA A 44 -19.60 -12.67 3.93
N VAL A 45 -20.74 -13.08 4.47
CA VAL A 45 -21.85 -13.67 3.70
C VAL A 45 -23.06 -12.75 3.74
N THR A 46 -23.61 -12.47 2.56
CA THR A 46 -24.83 -11.68 2.38
C THR A 46 -25.91 -12.54 1.70
N ALA A 47 -27.07 -11.96 1.39
CA ALA A 47 -28.14 -12.69 0.71
C ALA A 47 -27.77 -13.13 -0.72
N SER A 48 -26.86 -12.42 -1.39
CA SER A 48 -26.51 -12.67 -2.80
C SER A 48 -25.03 -12.94 -3.05
N THR A 49 -24.16 -12.66 -2.07
CA THR A 49 -22.70 -12.63 -2.28
C THR A 49 -21.96 -13.22 -1.09
N VAL A 50 -20.87 -13.95 -1.36
CA VAL A 50 -19.88 -14.42 -0.40
C VAL A 50 -18.54 -13.76 -0.73
N THR A 51 -17.96 -13.04 0.23
CA THR A 51 -16.71 -12.32 0.06
C THR A 51 -15.61 -12.91 0.92
N SER A 52 -14.47 -13.25 0.33
CA SER A 52 -13.25 -13.62 1.07
C SER A 52 -12.63 -12.38 1.73
N ILE A 53 -12.52 -12.42 3.05
CA ILE A 53 -11.90 -11.36 3.84
C ILE A 53 -10.38 -11.37 3.62
N LYS A 54 -9.76 -12.55 3.43
CA LYS A 54 -8.33 -12.63 3.11
C LYS A 54 -8.01 -11.98 1.77
N THR A 55 -8.80 -12.25 0.74
CA THR A 55 -8.60 -11.62 -0.58
C THR A 55 -8.72 -10.11 -0.49
N VAL A 56 -9.72 -9.58 0.23
CA VAL A 56 -9.88 -8.13 0.43
C VAL A 56 -8.68 -7.54 1.19
N ARG A 57 -8.16 -8.22 2.22
CA ARG A 57 -6.96 -7.77 2.94
C ARG A 57 -5.75 -7.65 2.00
N THR A 58 -5.47 -8.69 1.20
CA THR A 58 -4.35 -8.69 0.24
C THR A 58 -4.50 -7.57 -0.79
N GLN A 59 -5.69 -7.38 -1.36
CA GLN A 59 -5.94 -6.30 -2.31
C GLN A 59 -5.73 -4.91 -1.69
N ASN A 60 -6.14 -4.72 -0.44
CA ASN A 60 -5.92 -3.47 0.30
C ASN A 60 -4.43 -3.21 0.56
N GLU A 61 -3.65 -4.24 0.89
CA GLU A 61 -2.20 -4.14 1.07
C GLU A 61 -1.48 -3.80 -0.24
N GLU A 62 -1.82 -4.48 -1.33
CA GLU A 62 -1.30 -4.19 -2.68
C GLU A 62 -1.65 -2.78 -3.15
N ARG A 63 -2.86 -2.30 -2.83
CA ARG A 63 -3.25 -0.91 -3.12
C ARG A 63 -2.37 0.08 -2.35
N LYS A 64 -2.18 -0.13 -1.04
CA LYS A 64 -1.31 0.72 -0.20
C LYS A 64 0.13 0.74 -0.70
N GLN A 65 0.66 -0.41 -1.10
CA GLN A 65 2.02 -0.52 -1.63
C GLN A 65 2.18 0.24 -2.95
N ARG A 66 1.19 0.17 -3.85
CA ARG A 66 1.18 0.95 -5.10
C ARG A 66 1.11 2.45 -4.84
N GLU A 67 0.21 2.88 -3.97
CA GLU A 67 0.10 4.31 -3.60
C GLU A 67 1.41 4.83 -2.98
N GLN A 68 2.07 4.02 -2.16
CA GLN A 68 3.36 4.37 -1.56
C GLN A 68 4.49 4.45 -2.60
N SER A 69 4.55 3.49 -3.54
CA SER A 69 5.58 3.47 -4.57
C SER A 69 5.43 4.65 -5.55
N GLU A 70 4.19 5.01 -5.92
CA GLU A 70 3.87 6.17 -6.74
C GLU A 70 4.28 7.47 -6.05
N ARG A 71 4.01 7.61 -4.74
CA ARG A 71 4.46 8.77 -3.95
C ARG A 71 5.98 8.90 -3.96
N TRP A 72 6.70 7.82 -3.68
CA TRP A 72 8.17 7.83 -3.70
C TRP A 72 8.74 8.07 -5.10
N ALA A 73 8.07 7.62 -6.16
CA ALA A 73 8.47 7.93 -7.53
C ALA A 73 8.36 9.44 -7.80
N LYS A 74 7.22 10.04 -7.43
CA LYS A 74 6.99 11.47 -7.57
C LYS A 74 7.99 12.32 -6.77
N GLU A 75 8.23 11.96 -5.51
CA GLU A 75 9.23 12.66 -4.66
C GLU A 75 10.64 12.58 -5.25
N ARG A 76 11.04 11.40 -5.77
CA ARG A 76 12.34 11.24 -6.43
C ARG A 76 12.46 12.06 -7.70
N GLU A 77 11.39 12.12 -8.50
CA GLU A 77 11.35 12.94 -9.71
C GLU A 77 11.46 14.43 -9.38
N GLU A 78 10.69 14.91 -8.40
CA GLU A 78 10.74 16.29 -7.91
C GLU A 78 12.13 16.66 -7.38
N HIS A 79 12.72 15.78 -6.55
CA HIS A 79 14.07 15.98 -6.03
C HIS A 79 15.11 16.03 -7.15
N SER A 80 15.03 15.11 -8.12
CA SER A 80 15.90 15.08 -9.29
C SER A 80 15.76 16.33 -10.16
N ALA A 81 14.54 16.82 -10.36
CA ALA A 81 14.27 18.05 -11.11
C ALA A 81 14.87 19.28 -10.40
N ARG A 82 14.68 19.39 -9.08
CA ARG A 82 15.30 20.46 -8.26
C ARG A 82 16.82 20.42 -8.36
N TYR A 83 17.42 19.25 -8.21
CA TYR A 83 18.87 19.09 -8.31
C TYR A 83 19.40 19.52 -9.68
N ARG A 84 18.73 19.11 -10.77
CA ARG A 84 19.09 19.51 -12.14
C ARG A 84 18.98 21.02 -12.33
N ALA A 85 17.90 21.65 -11.84
CA ALA A 85 17.71 23.09 -11.92
C ALA A 85 18.81 23.87 -11.16
N THR A 86 19.13 23.45 -9.93
CA THR A 86 20.22 24.04 -9.13
C THR A 86 21.56 23.89 -9.83
N ARG A 87 21.84 22.72 -10.40
CA ARG A 87 23.09 22.48 -11.14
C ARG A 87 23.20 23.38 -12.37
N ALA A 88 22.13 23.53 -13.14
CA ALA A 88 22.08 24.41 -14.30
C ALA A 88 22.28 25.89 -13.91
N ALA A 89 21.63 26.35 -12.84
CA ALA A 89 21.79 27.72 -12.34
C ALA A 89 23.25 28.00 -11.91
N ASN A 90 23.87 27.07 -11.19
CA ASN A 90 25.27 27.20 -10.77
C ASN A 90 26.24 27.20 -11.95
N GLN A 91 25.97 26.41 -13.01
CA GLN A 91 26.78 26.44 -14.24
C GLN A 91 26.63 27.76 -14.98
N ALA A 92 25.40 28.28 -15.12
CA ALA A 92 25.15 29.57 -15.76
C ALA A 92 25.85 30.72 -15.02
N LYS A 93 25.80 30.72 -13.68
CA LYS A 93 26.51 31.71 -12.85
C LYS A 93 28.03 31.69 -13.10
N LYS A 94 28.65 30.50 -13.08
CA LYS A 94 30.08 30.34 -13.35
C LYS A 94 30.47 30.80 -14.76
N ALA A 95 29.63 30.52 -15.76
CA ALA A 95 29.88 30.96 -17.13
C ALA A 95 29.80 32.49 -17.26
N ALA A 96 28.86 33.15 -16.57
CA ALA A 96 28.77 34.60 -16.54
C ALA A 96 29.99 35.24 -15.87
N GLU A 97 30.43 34.73 -14.72
CA GLU A 97 31.65 35.20 -14.02
C GLU A 97 32.91 35.07 -14.89
N GLN A 98 33.03 33.98 -15.66
CA GLN A 98 34.14 33.78 -16.60
C GLN A 98 34.09 34.73 -17.80
N ALA A 99 32.90 35.04 -18.30
CA ALA A 99 32.73 35.97 -19.41
C ALA A 99 33.03 37.42 -19.00
N GLU A 100 32.61 37.84 -17.79
CA GLU A 100 32.92 39.17 -17.24
C GLU A 100 34.42 39.33 -16.96
N GLY A 101 35.06 38.30 -16.40
CA GLY A 101 36.51 38.31 -16.16
C GLY A 101 37.37 38.23 -17.43
N ALA A 102 36.84 37.74 -18.54
CA ALA A 102 37.52 37.70 -19.84
C ALA A 102 37.31 38.99 -20.68
N ALA A 103 36.35 39.83 -20.29
CA ALA A 103 36.05 41.11 -20.93
C ALA A 103 36.73 42.31 -20.24
N ALA A 104 37.43 42.08 -19.11
CA ALA A 104 38.25 43.04 -18.37
C ALA A 104 39.74 42.87 -18.71
#